data_AF-A0A7S2J3V3-F1
#
_entry.id   AF-A0A7S2J3V3-F1
#
_cell.length_a   1.000
_cell.length_b   1.000
_cell.length_c   1.000
_cell.angle_alpha   90.00
_cell.angle_beta   90.00
_cell.angle_gamma   90.00
#
_symmetry.space_group_name_H-M   'P 1'
#
loop_
_entity.id
_entity.type
_entity.pdbx_description
1 polymer ?
#
loop_
_entity_poly.entity_id
_entity_poly.type
_entity_poly.pdbx_seq_one_letter_code
_entity_poly.pdbx_strand_id
1 'polypeptide(L)'
;RYGQPDGLRDDTVWMMGAPDWSTLAMWHDAVPTIDDALAVAEKQLGWVRSTLHDMWNTVAVYSGVGYGTQDFQPVANSHYGYHMVAWHALFALSGQFYDRPAGRLTLAPKLTVPFELPVLVPYTTASVVCDAAGSCTLAVVAGKPLTLQALAIDGIAAPGPPLTLTEGQSVTWTVYTS
;
A
#
# COMPACT_ATOMS: atom_id res chain seq x y z
N ARG A 1 -8.43 -40.78 5.85
CA ARG A 1 -9.12 -39.51 6.15
C ARG A 1 -9.19 -39.41 7.66
N TYR A 2 -8.31 -38.62 8.28
CA TYR A 2 -8.33 -38.44 9.73
C TYR A 2 -9.58 -37.65 10.10
N GLY A 3 -10.28 -38.07 11.16
CA GLY A 3 -11.48 -37.41 11.63
C GLY A 3 -11.15 -36.01 12.12
N GLN A 4 -11.91 -35.01 11.66
CA GLN A 4 -11.85 -33.67 12.23
C GLN A 4 -12.26 -33.79 13.70
N PRO A 5 -11.40 -33.37 14.65
CA PRO A 5 -11.88 -33.10 15.98
C PRO A 5 -12.88 -31.94 15.86
N ASP A 6 -13.94 -31.98 16.67
CA ASP A 6 -14.83 -30.84 16.95
C ASP A 6 -15.30 -29.98 15.76
N GLY A 7 -16.14 -30.56 14.91
CA GLY A 7 -17.21 -29.85 14.17
C GLY A 7 -16.90 -28.46 13.59
N LEU A 8 -16.54 -28.42 12.31
CA LEU A 8 -16.67 -27.27 11.40
C LEU A 8 -15.83 -26.01 11.69
N ARG A 9 -14.74 -26.09 12.45
CA ARG A 9 -13.80 -24.96 12.54
C ARG A 9 -12.67 -25.10 11.51
N ASP A 10 -12.61 -24.15 10.59
CA ASP A 10 -11.50 -23.98 9.64
C ASP A 10 -10.70 -22.76 10.10
N ASP A 11 -9.60 -22.99 10.82
CA ASP A 11 -8.69 -21.95 11.31
C ASP A 11 -7.52 -21.70 10.32
N THR A 12 -7.70 -21.96 9.03
CA THR A 12 -6.67 -21.67 8.02
C THR A 12 -6.42 -20.17 7.89
N VAL A 13 -5.14 -19.82 7.71
CA VAL A 13 -4.73 -18.43 7.49
C VAL A 13 -4.42 -18.24 6.02
N TRP A 14 -5.24 -17.43 5.36
CA TRP A 14 -5.01 -16.98 3.99
C TRP A 14 -4.11 -15.76 4.02
N MET A 15 -2.90 -15.89 3.47
CA MET A 15 -1.85 -14.87 3.63
C MET A 15 -2.15 -13.53 2.93
N MET A 16 -3.24 -13.47 2.19
CA MET A 16 -3.79 -12.27 1.53
C MET A 16 -4.71 -11.45 2.39
N GLY A 17 -5.44 -12.14 3.27
CA GLY A 17 -6.58 -11.54 3.95
C GLY A 17 -6.17 -10.35 4.80
N ALA A 18 -5.06 -10.49 5.54
CA ALA A 18 -4.59 -9.40 6.40
C ALA A 18 -4.13 -8.17 5.61
N PRO A 19 -3.22 -8.25 4.61
CA PRO A 19 -2.86 -7.08 3.81
C PRO A 19 -4.00 -6.44 3.02
N ASP A 20 -4.93 -7.23 2.47
CA ASP A 20 -6.12 -6.71 1.78
C ASP A 20 -7.03 -5.98 2.77
N TRP A 21 -7.28 -6.58 3.94
CA TRP A 21 -8.06 -5.95 5.00
C TRP A 21 -7.42 -4.63 5.46
N SER A 22 -6.10 -4.61 5.70
CA SER A 22 -5.38 -3.40 6.09
C SER A 22 -5.54 -2.30 5.04
N THR A 23 -5.41 -2.66 3.77
CA THR A 23 -5.58 -1.74 2.64
C THR A 23 -7.00 -1.16 2.62
N LEU A 24 -8.02 -2.01 2.72
CA LEU A 24 -9.42 -1.57 2.72
C LEU A 24 -9.76 -0.74 3.96
N ALA A 25 -9.23 -1.11 5.13
CA ALA A 25 -9.43 -0.37 6.37
C ALA A 25 -8.89 1.06 6.27
N MET A 26 -7.73 1.25 5.63
CA MET A 26 -7.18 2.58 5.33
C MET A 26 -8.02 3.36 4.31
N TRP A 27 -8.50 2.71 3.25
CA TRP A 27 -9.34 3.38 2.23
C TRP A 27 -10.67 3.87 2.78
N HIS A 28 -11.25 3.12 3.71
CA HIS A 28 -12.60 3.39 4.24
C HIS A 28 -12.60 4.03 5.63
N ASP A 29 -11.43 4.39 6.17
CA ASP A 29 -11.29 4.92 7.53
C ASP A 29 -12.00 4.02 8.57
N ALA A 30 -11.89 2.70 8.38
CA ALA A 30 -12.62 1.70 9.17
C ALA A 30 -12.02 1.48 10.57
N VAL A 31 -10.85 2.05 10.84
CA VAL A 31 -10.12 1.98 12.10
C VAL A 31 -9.58 3.37 12.50
N PRO A 32 -9.30 3.62 13.79
CA PRO A 32 -8.94 4.95 14.27
C PRO A 32 -7.61 5.50 13.73
N THR A 33 -6.63 4.62 13.49
CA THR A 33 -5.29 5.03 13.04
C THR A 33 -4.79 4.15 11.90
N ILE A 34 -3.82 4.68 11.13
CA ILE A 34 -3.11 3.88 10.11
C ILE A 34 -2.38 2.71 10.77
N ASP A 35 -1.79 2.93 11.94
CA ASP A 35 -1.06 1.88 12.67
C ASP A 35 -2.00 0.72 13.04
N ASP A 36 -3.24 1.02 13.46
CA ASP A 36 -4.26 -0.02 13.70
C ASP A 36 -4.57 -0.82 12.43
N ALA A 37 -4.64 -0.15 11.28
CA ALA A 37 -4.86 -0.83 10.00
C ALA A 37 -3.69 -1.74 9.66
N LEU A 38 -2.45 -1.23 9.76
CA LEU A 38 -1.22 -1.95 9.39
C LEU A 38 -0.88 -3.08 10.36
N ALA A 39 -1.25 -2.98 11.64
CA ALA A 39 -0.97 -3.98 12.66
C ALA A 39 -1.50 -5.38 12.29
N VAL A 40 -2.60 -5.46 11.56
CA VAL A 40 -3.18 -6.74 11.10
C VAL A 40 -2.29 -7.41 10.07
N ALA A 41 -1.83 -6.66 9.06
CA ALA A 41 -0.85 -7.15 8.08
C ALA A 41 0.50 -7.48 8.74
N GLU A 42 0.97 -6.64 9.67
CA GLU A 42 2.23 -6.84 10.39
C GLU A 42 2.21 -8.11 11.23
N LYS A 43 1.11 -8.39 11.94
CA LYS A 43 0.98 -9.62 12.73
C LYS A 43 1.21 -10.87 11.89
N GLN A 44 0.74 -10.86 10.64
CA GLN A 44 0.82 -12.00 9.75
C GLN A 44 2.18 -12.07 9.02
N LEU A 45 2.63 -10.97 8.41
CA LEU A 45 3.88 -10.92 7.64
C LEU A 45 5.13 -10.84 8.53
N GLY A 46 5.00 -10.28 9.73
CA GLY A 46 6.07 -10.12 10.70
C GLY A 46 6.64 -11.46 11.16
N TRP A 47 5.80 -12.49 11.31
CA TRP A 47 6.27 -13.85 11.62
C TRP A 47 7.09 -14.44 10.46
N VAL A 48 6.61 -14.30 9.22
CA VAL A 48 7.34 -14.75 8.02
C VAL A 48 8.68 -14.04 7.89
N ARG A 49 8.73 -12.74 8.17
CA ARG A 49 9.96 -11.93 8.12
C ARG A 49 10.94 -12.25 9.25
N SER A 50 10.46 -12.24 10.49
CA SER A 50 11.31 -12.18 11.68
C SER A 50 11.54 -13.54 12.33
N THR A 51 10.68 -14.52 12.08
CA THR A 51 10.82 -15.88 12.61
C THR A 51 11.27 -16.85 11.53
N LEU A 52 10.60 -16.85 10.37
CA LEU A 52 10.99 -17.74 9.26
C LEU A 52 12.15 -17.20 8.43
N HIS A 53 12.36 -15.88 8.43
CA HIS A 53 13.33 -15.20 7.56
C HIS A 53 13.13 -15.52 6.07
N ASP A 54 11.89 -15.76 5.64
CA ASP A 54 11.57 -16.26 4.31
C ASP A 54 10.40 -15.51 3.67
N MET A 55 10.59 -14.21 3.46
CA MET A 55 9.58 -13.38 2.77
C MET A 55 9.37 -13.80 1.31
N TRP A 56 10.36 -14.46 0.70
CA TRP A 56 10.29 -14.92 -0.69
C TRP A 56 9.33 -16.10 -0.86
N ASN A 57 9.30 -17.02 0.12
CA ASN A 57 8.47 -18.21 0.08
C ASN A 57 7.21 -18.08 0.96
N THR A 58 6.57 -16.90 0.92
CA THR A 58 5.26 -16.75 1.57
C THR A 58 4.25 -17.66 0.86
N VAL A 59 3.74 -18.66 1.58
CA VAL A 59 2.74 -19.60 1.03
C VAL A 59 1.35 -18.96 1.03
N ALA A 60 0.44 -19.45 0.17
CA ALA A 60 -0.92 -18.90 0.12
C ALA A 60 -1.71 -19.15 1.40
N VAL A 61 -1.57 -20.35 1.97
CA VAL A 61 -2.35 -20.81 3.11
C VAL A 61 -1.47 -21.58 4.09
N TYR A 62 -1.53 -21.18 5.37
CA TYR A 62 -1.03 -21.98 6.48
C TYR A 62 -2.19 -22.78 7.08
N SER A 63 -1.95 -24.06 7.41
CA SER A 63 -2.95 -24.92 8.04
C SER A 63 -3.34 -24.40 9.42
N GLY A 64 -4.63 -24.42 9.70
CA GLY A 64 -5.16 -24.34 11.05
C GLY A 64 -5.45 -25.74 11.61
N VAL A 65 -5.84 -25.80 12.89
CA VAL A 65 -6.43 -27.01 13.45
C VAL A 65 -7.68 -27.35 12.61
N GLY A 66 -7.72 -28.55 12.00
CA GLY A 66 -8.86 -29.01 11.20
C GLY A 66 -8.67 -29.04 9.67
N TYR A 67 -7.64 -28.40 9.10
CA TYR A 67 -7.30 -28.48 7.67
C TYR A 67 -5.80 -28.75 7.46
N GLY A 68 -5.45 -29.96 7.04
CA GLY A 68 -4.04 -30.39 6.97
C GLY A 68 -3.51 -30.72 8.37
N THR A 69 -3.30 -32.00 8.63
CA THR A 69 -2.76 -32.47 9.91
C THR A 69 -1.33 -31.97 10.10
N GLN A 70 -1.17 -30.81 10.77
CA GLN A 70 -0.09 -30.38 11.68
C GLN A 70 0.04 -28.84 11.68
N ASP A 71 -0.03 -28.26 12.87
CA ASP A 71 0.45 -26.96 13.35
C ASP A 71 1.05 -26.00 12.32
N PHE A 72 0.22 -25.16 11.67
CA PHE A 72 0.68 -24.01 10.87
C PHE A 72 1.68 -24.37 9.75
N GLN A 73 1.57 -25.57 9.19
CA GLN A 73 2.38 -25.97 8.05
C GLN A 73 1.87 -25.34 6.75
N PRO A 74 2.77 -25.08 5.79
CA PRO A 74 2.37 -24.64 4.46
C PRO A 74 1.59 -25.74 3.76
N VAL A 75 0.32 -25.49 3.43
CA VAL A 75 -0.57 -26.51 2.84
C VAL A 75 -0.83 -26.34 1.36
N ALA A 76 -0.68 -25.13 0.80
CA ALA A 76 -0.86 -24.89 -0.62
C ALA A 76 -0.06 -23.69 -1.14
N ASN A 77 0.36 -23.79 -2.41
CA ASN A 77 0.89 -22.71 -3.25
C ASN A 77 2.06 -21.93 -2.61
N SER A 78 3.24 -22.56 -2.58
CA SER A 78 4.51 -21.89 -2.26
C SER A 78 4.96 -20.97 -3.40
N HIS A 79 5.81 -19.99 -3.09
CA HIS A 79 6.33 -18.99 -4.04
C HIS A 79 5.24 -18.19 -4.78
N TYR A 80 4.07 -18.04 -4.18
CA TYR A 80 2.98 -17.31 -4.82
C TYR A 80 3.14 -15.82 -4.55
N GLY A 81 2.90 -14.98 -5.57
CA GLY A 81 2.94 -13.52 -5.46
C GLY A 81 1.82 -12.92 -4.63
N TYR A 82 1.26 -13.70 -3.71
CA TYR A 82 0.13 -13.32 -2.89
C TYR A 82 0.48 -12.14 -1.98
N HIS A 83 1.61 -12.17 -1.27
CA HIS A 83 2.10 -11.01 -0.52
C HIS A 83 2.21 -9.69 -1.35
N MET A 84 2.18 -9.75 -2.69
CA MET A 84 2.16 -8.56 -3.54
C MET A 84 0.91 -7.69 -3.34
N VAL A 85 -0.19 -8.16 -2.77
CA VAL A 85 -1.31 -7.25 -2.44
C VAL A 85 -0.94 -6.23 -1.37
N ALA A 86 0.12 -6.46 -0.59
CA ALA A 86 0.65 -5.44 0.31
C ALA A 86 1.09 -4.17 -0.44
N TRP A 87 1.38 -4.24 -1.75
CA TRP A 87 1.64 -3.05 -2.57
C TRP A 87 0.44 -2.11 -2.64
N HIS A 88 -0.80 -2.62 -2.47
CA HIS A 88 -1.98 -1.77 -2.43
C HIS A 88 -2.02 -0.82 -1.23
N ALA A 89 -1.32 -1.17 -0.14
CA ALA A 89 -1.18 -0.30 1.02
C ALA A 89 -0.55 1.05 0.66
N LEU A 90 0.40 1.09 -0.27
CA LEU A 90 1.02 2.35 -0.71
C LEU A 90 0.00 3.30 -1.36
N PHE A 91 -0.91 2.76 -2.18
CA PHE A 91 -1.97 3.55 -2.80
C PHE A 91 -3.01 4.02 -1.78
N ALA A 92 -3.33 3.18 -0.80
CA ALA A 92 -4.22 3.56 0.30
C ALA A 92 -3.61 4.66 1.19
N LEU A 93 -2.33 4.53 1.54
CA LEU A 93 -1.60 5.51 2.35
C LEU A 93 -1.49 6.87 1.66
N SER A 94 -1.24 6.87 0.35
CA SER A 94 -1.14 8.09 -0.45
C SER A 94 -2.49 8.67 -0.88
N GLY A 95 -3.57 7.90 -0.78
CA GLY A 95 -4.86 8.25 -1.37
C GLY A 95 -4.74 8.56 -2.87
N GLN A 96 -3.75 7.97 -3.56
CA GLN A 96 -3.43 8.33 -4.93
C GLN A 96 -4.54 7.90 -5.88
N PHE A 97 -4.99 8.83 -6.71
CA PHE A 97 -5.87 8.57 -7.84
C PHE A 97 -5.28 9.17 -9.12
N TYR A 98 -5.12 8.33 -10.14
CA TYR A 98 -4.57 8.73 -11.43
C TYR A 98 -5.54 8.41 -12.57
N ASP A 99 -5.96 9.45 -13.28
CA ASP A 99 -6.82 9.40 -14.45
C ASP A 99 -6.00 9.81 -15.67
N ARG A 100 -5.46 8.81 -16.37
CA ARG A 100 -4.60 9.02 -17.54
C ARG A 100 -5.31 9.74 -18.69
N PRO A 101 -6.55 9.35 -19.10
CA PRO A 101 -7.27 10.08 -20.14
C PRO A 101 -7.47 11.56 -19.82
N ALA A 102 -7.80 11.91 -18.57
CA ALA A 102 -7.95 13.30 -18.15
C ALA A 102 -6.62 14.00 -17.83
N GLY A 103 -5.51 13.27 -17.75
CA GLY A 103 -4.22 13.79 -17.29
C GLY A 103 -4.27 14.29 -15.85
N ARG A 104 -5.05 13.66 -14.97
CA ARG A 104 -5.26 14.12 -13.60
C ARG A 104 -4.59 13.18 -12.60
N LEU A 105 -3.81 13.75 -11.68
CA LEU A 105 -3.25 13.06 -10.53
C LEU A 105 -3.70 13.79 -9.27
N THR A 106 -4.35 13.08 -8.35
CA THR A 106 -4.70 13.61 -7.03
C THR A 106 -4.15 12.69 -5.96
N LEU A 107 -3.71 13.28 -4.85
CA LEU A 107 -3.30 12.56 -3.65
C LEU A 107 -4.17 13.03 -2.49
N ALA A 108 -4.47 12.11 -1.58
CA ALA A 108 -5.11 12.38 -0.30
C ALA A 108 -4.36 11.60 0.79
N PRO A 109 -3.14 12.04 1.13
CA PRO A 109 -2.26 11.30 2.05
C PRO A 109 -2.94 11.13 3.41
N LYS A 110 -2.90 9.91 3.95
CA LYS A 110 -3.42 9.62 5.29
C LYS A 110 -2.42 10.00 6.40
N LEU A 111 -1.18 10.28 6.02
CA LEU A 111 -0.08 10.64 6.94
C LEU A 111 -0.13 12.11 7.33
N THR A 112 0.22 12.40 8.58
CA THR A 112 0.47 13.79 9.03
C THR A 112 1.83 14.26 8.53
N VAL A 113 1.93 15.53 8.13
CA VAL A 113 3.23 16.12 7.79
C VAL A 113 4.20 16.11 8.98
N PRO A 114 5.52 15.89 8.75
CA PRO A 114 6.16 15.65 7.46
C PRO A 114 6.03 14.20 6.98
N PHE A 115 5.99 14.00 5.66
CA PHE A 115 5.98 12.65 5.06
C PHE A 115 6.68 12.62 3.69
N GLU A 116 7.06 11.41 3.29
CA GLU A 116 7.50 11.06 1.94
C GLU A 116 6.74 9.82 1.46
N LEU A 117 6.15 9.91 0.28
CA LEU A 117 5.36 8.83 -0.31
C LEU A 117 5.72 8.61 -1.78
N PRO A 118 5.79 7.34 -2.24
CA PRO A 118 5.96 7.05 -3.65
C PRO A 118 4.69 7.39 -4.42
N VAL A 119 4.88 7.91 -5.64
CA VAL A 119 3.83 8.10 -6.65
C VAL A 119 4.10 7.14 -7.79
N LEU A 120 3.18 6.20 -7.98
CA LEU A 120 3.32 5.12 -8.96
C LEU A 120 2.26 5.28 -10.04
N VAL A 121 2.68 5.67 -11.24
CA VAL A 121 1.83 5.76 -12.43
C VAL A 121 2.46 4.97 -13.58
N PRO A 122 1.70 4.59 -14.63
CA PRO A 122 2.25 3.80 -15.72
C PRO A 122 3.50 4.43 -16.36
N TYR A 123 4.61 3.71 -16.32
CA TYR A 123 5.92 4.07 -16.90
C TYR A 123 6.69 5.19 -16.19
N THR A 124 6.20 5.71 -15.06
CA THR A 124 6.88 6.78 -14.33
C THR A 124 6.79 6.53 -12.82
N THR A 125 7.94 6.59 -12.16
CA THR A 125 8.05 6.59 -10.71
C THR A 125 8.36 8.01 -10.26
N ALA A 126 7.55 8.53 -9.34
CA ALA A 126 7.72 9.83 -8.73
C ALA A 126 7.67 9.69 -7.20
N SER A 127 7.97 10.76 -6.49
CA SER A 127 7.75 10.88 -5.05
C SER A 127 7.06 12.19 -4.73
N VAL A 128 6.31 12.20 -3.63
CA VAL A 128 5.79 13.41 -2.99
C VAL A 128 6.43 13.51 -1.61
N VAL A 129 7.06 14.64 -1.35
CA VAL A 129 7.65 14.98 -0.05
C VAL A 129 6.97 16.23 0.47
N CYS A 130 6.40 16.16 1.66
CA CYS A 130 5.81 17.32 2.36
C CYS A 130 6.59 17.59 3.64
N ASP A 131 7.06 18.82 3.81
CA ASP A 131 7.80 19.23 4.98
C ASP A 131 6.89 19.67 6.14
N ALA A 132 7.49 19.94 7.31
CA ALA A 132 6.78 20.40 8.49
C ALA A 132 6.19 21.82 8.34
N ALA A 133 6.62 22.59 7.33
CA ALA A 133 6.04 23.90 7.00
C ALA A 133 4.83 23.78 6.06
N GLY A 134 4.46 22.56 5.64
CA GLY A 134 3.33 22.29 4.76
C GLY A 134 3.63 22.52 3.27
N SER A 135 4.90 22.71 2.91
CA SER A 135 5.36 22.78 1.53
C SER A 135 5.54 21.36 0.99
N CYS A 136 4.87 21.06 -0.11
CA CYS A 136 4.90 19.76 -0.76
C CYS A 136 5.58 19.84 -2.12
N THR A 137 6.42 18.85 -2.43
CA THR A 137 7.14 18.72 -3.68
C THR A 137 6.82 17.39 -4.33
N LEU A 138 6.32 17.42 -5.57
CA LEU A 138 6.26 16.23 -6.42
C LEU A 138 7.48 16.21 -7.34
N ALA A 139 8.25 15.13 -7.31
CA ALA A 139 9.45 14.96 -8.12
C ALA A 139 9.40 13.66 -8.93
N VAL A 140 9.75 13.71 -10.22
CA VAL A 140 9.90 12.50 -11.03
C VAL A 140 11.26 11.88 -10.75
N VAL A 141 11.26 10.67 -10.22
CA VAL A 141 12.45 9.92 -9.82
C VAL A 141 13.04 9.17 -11.01
N ALA A 142 12.20 8.52 -11.82
CA ALA A 142 12.64 7.76 -13.00
C ALA A 142 11.49 7.52 -13.98
N GLY A 143 11.82 7.33 -15.27
CA GLY A 143 10.90 6.82 -16.29
C GLY A 143 10.48 7.84 -17.35
N LYS A 144 9.27 7.67 -17.89
CA LYS A 144 8.75 8.54 -18.95
C LYS A 144 8.29 9.91 -18.41
N PRO A 145 8.22 10.96 -19.25
CA PRO A 145 7.67 12.24 -18.83
C PRO A 145 6.25 12.12 -18.28
N LEU A 146 6.01 12.75 -17.12
CA LEU A 146 4.71 12.84 -16.49
C LEU A 146 4.02 14.12 -16.93
N THR A 147 3.05 13.99 -17.83
CA THR A 147 2.22 15.11 -18.29
C THR A 147 0.87 15.11 -17.56
N LEU A 148 0.58 16.22 -16.87
CA LEU A 148 -0.63 16.39 -16.05
C LEU A 148 -1.35 17.69 -16.44
N GLN A 149 -2.65 17.58 -16.68
CA GLN A 149 -3.58 18.70 -16.80
C GLN A 149 -4.06 19.19 -15.43
N ALA A 150 -4.03 18.32 -14.42
CA ALA A 150 -4.36 18.66 -13.05
C ALA A 150 -3.51 17.84 -12.08
N LEU A 151 -2.97 18.52 -11.07
CA LEU A 151 -2.25 17.92 -9.95
C LEU A 151 -2.79 18.56 -8.66
N ALA A 152 -3.14 17.76 -7.67
CA ALA A 152 -3.53 18.26 -6.35
C ALA A 152 -3.14 17.29 -5.22
N ILE A 153 -2.86 17.85 -4.05
CA ILE A 153 -2.68 17.12 -2.79
C ILE A 153 -3.71 17.67 -1.81
N ASP A 154 -4.53 16.80 -1.20
CA ASP A 154 -5.63 17.16 -0.30
C ASP A 154 -6.55 18.26 -0.86
N GLY A 155 -6.82 18.18 -2.16
CA GLY A 155 -7.64 19.16 -2.88
C GLY A 155 -6.96 20.49 -3.20
N ILE A 156 -5.73 20.73 -2.73
CA ILE A 156 -4.95 21.93 -3.05
C ILE A 156 -4.16 21.70 -4.34
N ALA A 157 -4.53 22.46 -5.38
CA ALA A 157 -3.97 22.34 -6.71
C ALA A 157 -2.52 22.86 -6.79
N ALA A 158 -1.69 22.14 -7.54
CA ALA A 158 -0.36 22.60 -7.91
C ALA A 158 -0.45 23.81 -8.87
N PRO A 159 0.54 24.72 -8.83
CA PRO A 159 0.58 25.87 -9.72
C PRO A 159 0.94 25.47 -11.15
N GLY A 160 0.40 26.21 -12.13
CA GLY A 160 0.86 26.16 -13.52
C GLY A 160 0.52 24.93 -14.37
N PRO A 161 -0.59 24.17 -14.19
CA PRO A 161 -0.99 23.20 -15.21
C PRO A 161 -1.24 23.86 -16.59
N PRO A 162 -0.96 23.15 -17.70
CA PRO A 162 -0.44 21.79 -17.75
C PRO A 162 1.02 21.68 -17.32
N LEU A 163 1.33 20.65 -16.55
CA LEU A 163 2.68 20.33 -16.08
C LEU A 163 3.24 19.20 -16.93
N THR A 164 4.51 19.28 -17.32
CA THR A 164 5.25 18.15 -17.87
C THR A 164 6.57 18.06 -17.13
N LEU A 165 6.71 16.99 -16.35
CA LEU A 165 7.90 16.73 -15.54
C LEU A 165 8.66 15.55 -16.13
N THR A 166 9.95 15.74 -16.38
CA THR A 166 10.90 14.67 -16.73
C THR A 166 11.67 14.22 -15.49
N GLU A 167 12.44 13.14 -15.62
CA GLU A 167 13.35 12.68 -14.57
C GLU A 167 14.21 13.81 -13.98
N GLY A 168 14.25 13.89 -12.65
CA GLY A 168 14.95 14.93 -11.89
C GLY A 168 14.20 16.26 -11.78
N GLN A 169 13.09 16.46 -12.51
CA GLN A 169 12.27 17.66 -12.38
C GLN A 169 11.22 17.51 -11.29
N SER A 170 10.86 18.65 -10.70
CA SER A 170 9.88 18.72 -9.63
C SER A 170 9.01 19.97 -9.74
N VAL A 171 7.92 19.95 -8.99
CA VAL A 171 7.04 21.10 -8.74
C VAL A 171 6.74 21.15 -7.24
N THR A 172 6.83 22.35 -6.66
CA THR A 172 6.67 22.58 -5.22
C THR A 172 5.61 23.63 -4.97
N TRP A 173 4.75 23.40 -3.99
CA TRP A 173 3.73 24.36 -3.57
C TRP A 173 3.28 24.12 -2.12
N THR A 174 2.73 25.17 -1.49
CA THR A 174 2.17 25.08 -0.15
C THR A 174 0.81 24.38 -0.20
N VAL A 175 0.66 23.30 0.56
CA VAL A 175 -0.56 22.50 0.67
C VAL A 175 -1.19 22.67 2.05
N TYR A 176 -0.36 22.59 3.10
CA TYR A 176 -0.82 22.73 4.47
C TYR A 176 -0.40 24.10 5.02
N THR A 177 -1.31 24.75 5.74
CA THR A 177 -1.00 25.95 6.51
C THR A 177 -0.95 25.57 7.99
N SER A 178 0.10 26.01 8.69
CA SER A 178 0.23 25.86 10.14
C SER A 178 -0.81 26.67 10.91
#